data_AF-A0A3A4KFK5-F1
#
_entry.id   AF-A0A3A4KFK5-F1
#
_cell.length_a   1.000
_cell.length_b   1.000
_cell.length_c   1.000
_cell.angle_alpha   90.00
_cell.angle_beta   90.00
_cell.angle_gamma   90.00
#
_symmetry.space_group_name_H-M   'P 1'
#
loop_
_entity.id
_entity.type
_entity.pdbx_description
1 polymer ?
#
loop_
_entity_poly.entity_id
_entity_poly.type
_entity_poly.pdbx_seq_one_letter_code
_entity_poly.pdbx_strand_id
1 'polypeptide(L)'
;MMAEENFNQLTPAQTELLALLAEECGEVVQIVGKILRHGLKSHHPKDEDETTNAELLAKEIGDLLIAADAVVAAQMGVTRDNITKAEERKVRSIQQYLHHATIRQTWNR
;
A
#
# COMPACT_ATOMS: atom_id res chain seq x y z
N MET A 1 9.74 4.28 37.73
CA MET A 1 8.82 5.16 36.98
C MET A 1 8.17 4.26 35.95
N MET A 2 6.88 3.93 36.10
CA MET A 2 6.19 3.18 35.06
C MET A 2 6.08 4.11 33.86
N ALA A 3 6.60 3.70 32.71
CA ALA A 3 6.40 4.45 31.48
C ALA A 3 4.89 4.59 31.29
N GLU A 4 4.38 5.81 31.11
CA GLU A 4 2.99 6.04 30.72
C GLU A 4 2.71 5.17 29.48
N GLU A 5 1.82 4.19 29.63
CA GLU A 5 1.36 3.40 28.50
C GLU A 5 0.65 4.34 27.52
N ASN A 6 1.18 4.46 26.30
CA ASN A 6 0.51 5.20 25.23
C ASN A 6 -0.94 4.70 25.08
N PHE A 7 -1.91 5.61 24.87
CA PHE A 7 -3.33 5.23 24.80
C PHE A 7 -3.62 4.17 23.72
N ASN A 8 -2.82 4.17 22.65
CA ASN A 8 -2.93 3.26 21.52
C ASN A 8 -2.14 1.95 21.71
N GLN A 9 -1.42 1.79 22.82
CA GLN A 9 -0.63 0.61 23.19
C GLN A 9 0.45 0.25 22.15
N LEU A 10 0.93 1.24 21.39
CA LEU A 10 2.01 1.06 20.42
C LEU A 10 3.37 1.42 21.02
N THR A 11 4.38 0.66 20.66
CA THR A 11 5.77 1.08 20.84
C THR A 11 6.10 2.23 19.87
N PRO A 12 7.15 3.03 20.14
CA PRO A 12 7.61 4.04 19.20
C PRO A 12 7.90 3.47 17.80
N ALA A 13 8.54 2.30 17.72
CA ALA A 13 8.83 1.63 16.45
C ALA A 13 7.55 1.23 15.69
N GLN A 14 6.55 0.69 16.39
CA GLN A 14 5.27 0.34 15.75
C GLN A 14 4.54 1.59 15.24
N THR A 15 4.64 2.71 15.97
CA THR A 15 4.06 3.99 15.55
C THR A 15 4.72 4.51 14.27
N GLU A 16 6.05 4.44 14.19
CA GLU A 16 6.82 4.85 13.00
C GLU A 16 6.45 3.99 11.78
N LEU A 17 6.32 2.67 11.93
CA LEU A 17 5.93 1.79 10.84
C LEU A 17 4.50 2.03 10.36
N LEU A 18 3.57 2.40 11.24
CA LEU A 18 2.22 2.80 10.82
C LEU A 18 2.21 4.16 10.12
N ALA A 19 3.08 5.08 10.51
CA ALA A 19 3.25 6.36 9.81
C ALA A 19 3.78 6.14 8.39
N LEU A 20 4.82 5.31 8.24
CA LEU A 20 5.36 4.90 6.94
C LEU A 20 4.27 4.24 6.08
N LEU A 21 3.53 3.26 6.63
CA LEU A 21 2.44 2.61 5.90
C LEU A 21 1.39 3.64 5.40
N ALA A 22 1.05 4.63 6.22
CA ALA A 22 0.09 5.66 5.87
C ALA A 22 0.60 6.60 4.78
N GLU A 23 1.88 6.97 4.83
CA GLU A 23 2.57 7.78 3.82
C GLU A 23 2.51 7.10 2.45
N GLU A 24 2.97 5.85 2.36
CA GLU A 24 3.00 5.09 1.10
C GLU A 24 1.58 4.88 0.51
N CYS A 25 0.58 4.66 1.37
CA CYS A 25 -0.82 4.63 0.92
C CYS A 25 -1.25 5.95 0.29
N GLY A 26 -0.83 7.08 0.86
CA GLY A 26 -1.09 8.41 0.34
C GLY A 26 -0.41 8.66 -1.01
N GLU A 27 0.85 8.25 -1.16
CA GLU A 27 1.60 8.40 -2.41
C GLU A 27 1.00 7.60 -3.56
N VAL A 28 0.61 6.34 -3.31
CA VAL A 28 -0.14 5.53 -4.29
C VAL A 28 -1.42 6.25 -4.76
N VAL A 29 -2.21 6.79 -3.82
CA VAL A 29 -3.42 7.55 -4.16
C VAL A 29 -3.10 8.78 -5.02
N GLN A 30 -2.03 9.51 -4.70
CA GLN A 30 -1.60 10.67 -5.48
C GLN A 30 -1.22 10.29 -6.91
N ILE A 31 -0.44 9.23 -7.11
CA ILE A 31 -0.04 8.77 -8.45
C ILE A 31 -1.24 8.24 -9.24
N VAL A 32 -2.13 7.48 -8.61
CA VAL A 32 -3.40 7.07 -9.24
C VAL A 32 -4.20 8.30 -9.70
N GLY A 33 -4.27 9.35 -8.88
CA GLY A 33 -4.88 10.62 -9.27
C GLY A 33 -4.22 11.27 -10.50
N LYS A 34 -2.89 11.24 -10.58
CA LYS A 34 -2.14 11.72 -11.76
C LYS A 34 -2.46 10.88 -13.01
N ILE A 35 -2.47 9.56 -12.90
CA ILE A 35 -2.79 8.64 -14.01
C ILE A 35 -4.19 8.92 -14.55
N LEU A 36 -5.18 9.07 -13.67
CA LEU A 36 -6.56 9.33 -14.07
C LEU A 36 -6.73 10.70 -14.74
N ARG A 37 -5.91 11.69 -14.39
CA ARG A 37 -5.98 13.05 -14.96
C ARG A 37 -5.14 13.24 -16.23
N HIS A 38 -3.96 12.60 -16.29
CA HIS A 38 -2.93 12.89 -17.30
C HIS A 38 -2.59 11.69 -18.18
N GLY A 39 -3.02 10.48 -17.80
CA GLY A 39 -2.76 9.25 -18.54
C GLY A 39 -1.55 8.47 -18.01
N LEU A 40 -1.60 7.16 -18.24
CA LEU A 40 -0.64 6.19 -17.68
C LEU A 40 0.80 6.39 -18.17
N LYS A 41 0.99 6.78 -19.43
CA LYS A 41 2.31 6.98 -20.05
C LYS A 41 2.80 8.44 -20.01
N SER A 42 2.04 9.35 -19.40
CA SER A 42 2.47 10.74 -19.25
C SER A 42 3.57 10.85 -18.20
N HIS A 43 4.45 11.82 -18.37
CA HIS A 43 5.45 12.24 -17.38
C HIS A 43 5.27 13.73 -17.06
N HIS A 44 5.99 14.22 -16.05
CA HIS A 44 5.97 15.65 -15.71
C HIS A 44 6.83 16.44 -16.72
N PRO A 45 6.38 17.59 -17.26
CA PRO A 45 7.14 18.31 -18.31
C PRO A 45 8.53 18.83 -17.93
N LYS A 46 8.88 18.79 -16.63
CA LYS A 46 10.18 19.19 -16.09
C LYS A 46 10.98 18.02 -15.53
N ASP A 47 10.48 16.79 -15.72
CA ASP A 47 11.22 15.59 -15.38
C ASP A 47 12.17 15.27 -16.53
N GLU A 48 13.47 15.43 -16.29
CA GLU A 48 14.52 15.20 -17.30
C GLU A 48 14.65 13.73 -17.67
N ASP A 49 14.29 12.83 -16.76
CA ASP A 49 14.32 11.38 -16.95
C ASP A 49 13.04 10.86 -17.63
N GLU A 50 12.08 11.74 -17.91
CA GLU A 50 10.77 11.43 -18.51
C GLU A 50 10.02 10.28 -17.79
N THR A 51 10.17 10.17 -16.47
CA THR A 51 9.60 9.08 -15.66
C THR A 51 8.10 9.06 -15.81
N THR A 52 7.59 7.95 -16.32
CA THR A 52 6.17 7.79 -16.59
C THR A 52 5.38 7.63 -15.30
N ASN A 53 4.10 8.01 -15.31
CA ASN A 53 3.21 7.75 -14.19
C ASN A 53 3.09 6.25 -13.85
N ALA A 54 3.31 5.36 -14.83
CA ALA A 54 3.36 3.92 -14.59
C ALA A 54 4.58 3.49 -13.77
N GLU A 55 5.76 4.06 -14.05
CA GLU A 55 6.99 3.81 -13.30
C GLU A 55 6.90 4.38 -11.88
N LEU A 56 6.35 5.60 -11.75
CA LEU A 56 6.05 6.18 -10.43
C LEU A 56 5.08 5.29 -9.64
N LEU A 57 4.02 4.78 -10.26
CA LEU A 57 3.08 3.89 -9.58
C LEU A 57 3.76 2.58 -9.15
N ALA A 58 4.65 2.03 -9.98
CA ALA A 58 5.39 0.83 -9.66
C ALA A 58 6.31 1.04 -8.45
N LYS A 59 6.97 2.20 -8.37
CA LYS A 59 7.75 2.62 -7.20
C LYS A 59 6.89 2.63 -5.93
N GLU A 60 5.80 3.40 -5.91
CA GLU A 60 5.02 3.56 -4.67
C GLU A 60 4.31 2.27 -4.25
N ILE A 61 3.93 1.40 -5.21
CA ILE A 61 3.43 0.06 -4.87
C ILE A 61 4.55 -0.79 -4.24
N GLY A 62 5.77 -0.69 -4.75
CA GLY A 62 6.94 -1.38 -4.18
C GLY A 62 7.20 -0.97 -2.74
N ASP A 63 7.23 0.34 -2.49
CA ASP A 63 7.49 0.92 -1.17
C ASP A 63 6.34 0.58 -0.19
N LEU A 64 5.08 0.66 -0.64
CA LEU A 64 3.92 0.20 0.14
C LEU A 64 4.02 -1.28 0.54
N LEU A 65 4.49 -2.15 -0.35
CA LEU A 65 4.64 -3.59 -0.04
C LEU A 65 5.71 -3.82 1.03
N ILE A 66 6.81 -3.06 1.02
CA ILE A 66 7.84 -3.11 2.08
C ILE A 66 7.28 -2.57 3.40
N ALA A 67 6.54 -1.46 3.38
CA ALA A 67 5.90 -0.92 4.58
C ALA A 67 4.91 -1.92 5.20
N ALA A 68 4.12 -2.60 4.36
CA ALA A 68 3.20 -3.65 4.81
C ALA A 68 3.93 -4.86 5.42
N ASP A 69 5.01 -5.34 4.78
CA ASP A 69 5.82 -6.44 5.31
C ASP A 69 6.48 -6.04 6.65
N ALA A 70 6.92 -4.79 6.81
CA ALA A 70 7.47 -4.28 8.06
C ALA A 70 6.42 -4.24 9.20
N VAL A 71 5.18 -3.84 8.90
CA VAL A 71 4.06 -3.88 9.86
C VAL A 71 3.76 -5.31 10.31
N VAL A 72 3.80 -6.29 9.39
CA VAL A 72 3.65 -7.72 9.75
C VAL A 72 4.80 -8.18 10.65
N ALA A 73 6.03 -7.77 10.35
CA ALA A 73 7.21 -8.13 11.13
C ALA A 73 7.22 -7.52 12.55
N ALA A 74 6.51 -6.41 12.77
CA ALA A 74 6.47 -5.69 14.04
C ALA A 74 5.58 -6.33 15.12
N GLN A 75 5.00 -7.51 14.85
CA GLN A 75 4.26 -8.34 15.82
C GLN A 75 3.10 -7.61 16.54
N MET A 76 2.47 -6.64 15.87
CA MET A 76 1.36 -5.84 16.42
C MET A 76 -0.04 -6.46 16.18
N GLY A 77 -0.11 -7.78 15.96
CA GLY A 77 -1.35 -8.50 15.67
C GLY A 77 -1.83 -8.43 14.21
N VAL A 78 -1.14 -7.68 13.35
CA VAL A 78 -1.28 -7.78 11.89
C VAL A 78 -0.40 -8.92 11.41
N THR A 79 -0.98 -9.95 10.77
CA THR A 79 -0.27 -11.17 10.41
C THR A 79 -0.55 -11.55 8.96
N ARG A 80 0.39 -12.27 8.33
CA ARG A 80 0.18 -12.74 6.96
C ARG A 80 -1.07 -13.62 6.82
N ASP A 81 -1.39 -14.46 7.82
CA ASP A 81 -2.62 -15.26 7.83
C ASP A 81 -3.89 -14.40 7.82
N ASN A 82 -3.96 -13.34 8.64
CA ASN A 82 -5.16 -12.50 8.67
C ASN A 82 -5.29 -11.61 7.42
N ILE A 83 -4.17 -11.21 6.82
CA ILE A 83 -4.12 -10.54 5.51
C ILE A 83 -4.63 -11.47 4.42
N THR A 84 -4.09 -12.69 4.29
CA THR A 84 -4.53 -13.65 3.25
C THR A 84 -6.02 -13.97 3.36
N LYS A 85 -6.52 -14.17 4.58
CA LYS A 85 -7.97 -14.35 4.82
C LYS A 85 -8.78 -13.12 4.38
N ALA A 86 -8.26 -11.91 4.55
CA ALA A 86 -8.92 -10.68 4.11
C ALA A 86 -8.89 -10.53 2.58
N GLU A 87 -7.77 -10.84 1.92
CA GLU A 87 -7.62 -10.84 0.46
C GLU A 87 -8.64 -11.78 -0.19
N GLU A 88 -8.74 -13.02 0.28
CA GLU A 88 -9.70 -14.01 -0.20
C GLU A 88 -11.15 -13.50 -0.14
N ARG A 89 -11.53 -12.91 1.00
CA ARG A 89 -12.86 -12.31 1.16
C ARG A 89 -13.05 -11.14 0.21
N LYS A 90 -12.02 -10.30 0.03
CA LYS A 90 -12.10 -9.10 -0.81
C LYS A 90 -12.24 -9.47 -2.28
N VAL A 91 -11.46 -10.43 -2.79
CA VAL A 91 -11.56 -10.92 -4.17
C VAL A 91 -12.97 -11.41 -4.48
N ARG A 92 -13.53 -12.28 -3.62
CA ARG A 92 -14.92 -12.75 -3.76
C ARG A 92 -15.93 -11.60 -3.77
N SER A 93 -15.71 -10.59 -2.94
CA SER A 93 -16.60 -9.43 -2.83
C SER A 93 -16.52 -8.48 -4.01
N ILE A 94 -15.34 -8.19 -4.55
CA ILE A 94 -15.18 -7.17 -5.60
C ILE A 94 -15.38 -7.71 -7.02
N GLN A 95 -15.13 -9.01 -7.24
CA GLN A 95 -15.20 -9.60 -8.58
C GLN A 95 -16.57 -9.41 -9.24
N GLN A 96 -17.65 -9.40 -8.44
CA GLN A 96 -19.02 -9.16 -8.94
C GLN A 96 -19.26 -7.73 -9.44
N TYR A 97 -18.42 -6.76 -9.06
CA TYR A 97 -18.55 -5.34 -9.41
C TYR A 97 -17.55 -4.91 -10.50
N LEU A 98 -16.62 -5.77 -10.89
CA LEU A 98 -15.66 -5.48 -11.95
C LEU A 98 -16.24 -5.88 -13.30
N HIS A 99 -16.60 -4.89 -14.12
CA HIS A 99 -17.20 -5.12 -15.44
C HIS A 99 -16.18 -5.41 -16.54
N HIS A 100 -14.94 -4.96 -16.36
CA HIS A 100 -13.88 -5.01 -17.38
C HIS A 100 -12.63 -5.76 -16.94
N ALA A 101 -12.64 -6.36 -15.75
CA ALA A 101 -11.48 -7.03 -15.17
C ALA A 101 -11.88 -8.28 -14.38
N THR A 102 -10.98 -9.26 -14.36
CA THR A 102 -11.06 -10.41 -13.45
C THR A 102 -9.82 -10.43 -12.58
N ILE A 103 -10.03 -10.35 -11.27
CA ILE A 103 -8.96 -10.52 -10.28
C ILE A 103 -8.82 -12.00 -10.01
N ARG A 104 -7.66 -12.54 -10.37
CA ARG A 104 -7.22 -13.87 -9.93
C ARG A 104 -6.32 -13.66 -8.73
N GLN A 105 -6.41 -14.55 -7.74
CA GLN A 105 -5.37 -14.61 -6.72
C GLN A 105 -4.04 -14.90 -7.42
N THR A 106 -3.18 -13.91 -7.49
CA THR A 106 -1.79 -14.10 -7.88
C THR A 106 -0.97 -13.06 -7.13
N TRP A 107 -0.17 -13.53 -6.17
CA TRP A 107 1.18 -13.07 -5.83
C TRP A 107 1.66 -14.09 -4.79
N ASN A 108 2.36 -15.14 -5.24
CA ASN A 108 3.13 -16.01 -4.35
C ASN A 108 4.47 -15.32 -4.13
N ARG A 109 4.71 -14.76 -2.94
CA ARG A 109 6.06 -14.56 -2.42
C ARG A 109 6.40 -15.74 -1.53
#